data_AF-I2BJP4-F1
#
_entry.id   AF-I2BJP4-F1
#
_cell.length_a   1.000
_cell.length_b   1.000
_cell.length_c   1.000
_cell.angle_alpha   90.00
_cell.angle_beta   90.00
_cell.angle_gamma   90.00
#
_symmetry.space_group_name_H-M   'P 1'
#
loop_
_entity.id
_entity.type
_entity.pdbx_description
1 polymer ?
#
loop_
_entity_poly.entity_id
_entity_poly.type
_entity_poly.pdbx_seq_one_letter_code
_entity_poly.pdbx_strand_id
1 'polypeptide(L)'
;GMEEAIDAASSNTEILSISDPAMLANVLTDGVKKTISDSRVKVTYEPDLVLAGPPAMPDIPLEHLAAMIKGTVKVEILEGNIGYLKIQHIIGEEMAQKVGPLLLEYIWDKILPTSAMILDFRSTVTGELSGIPYIVSYFTDPEPLIHIDSVYDRTADLTIELWSMPALLGKRYGTSKPLIILTSKDTLGIAEDVAYCLKNLKRATIVGENTAGGTVKMDKMKVGDTDFYVTVPVAKSINPITGKSWEISGVAPDVDIAAEDALDAAIAIIKLRAEIPALVQAAATL
;
A
#
# COMPACT_ATOMS: atom_id res chain seq x y z
N GLY A 1 -24.17 -8.13 21.89
CA GLY A 1 -22.95 -8.28 21.08
C GLY A 1 -23.24 -9.07 19.83
N MET A 2 -22.20 -9.55 19.11
CA MET A 2 -22.38 -10.33 17.90
C MET A 2 -23.01 -11.70 18.18
N GLU A 3 -22.63 -12.37 19.27
CA GLU A 3 -23.18 -13.68 19.65
C GLU A 3 -24.70 -13.61 19.86
N GLU A 4 -25.18 -12.59 20.58
CA GLU A 4 -26.60 -12.41 20.84
C GLU A 4 -27.37 -12.04 19.55
N ALA A 5 -26.72 -11.33 18.61
CA ALA A 5 -27.31 -11.05 17.31
C ALA A 5 -27.42 -12.32 16.44
N ILE A 6 -26.45 -13.24 16.55
CA ILE A 6 -26.49 -14.56 15.90
C ILE A 6 -27.65 -15.39 16.45
N ASP A 7 -27.80 -15.46 17.78
CA ASP A 7 -28.90 -16.20 18.43
C ASP A 7 -30.27 -15.64 18.03
N ALA A 8 -30.40 -14.31 18.03
CA ALA A 8 -31.62 -13.63 17.61
C ALA A 8 -31.93 -13.87 16.12
N ALA A 9 -30.93 -13.81 15.24
CA ALA A 9 -31.12 -14.09 13.81
C ALA A 9 -31.53 -15.54 13.54
N SER A 10 -30.99 -16.49 14.30
CA SER A 10 -31.25 -17.93 14.15
C SER A 10 -32.69 -18.32 14.49
N SER A 11 -33.40 -17.51 15.29
CA SER A 11 -34.79 -17.71 15.68
C SER A 11 -35.77 -16.71 15.04
N ASN A 12 -35.27 -15.81 14.19
CA ASN A 12 -36.10 -14.80 13.53
C ASN A 12 -36.97 -15.43 12.43
N THR A 13 -38.28 -15.43 12.63
CA THR A 13 -39.25 -16.02 11.71
C THR A 13 -39.29 -15.38 10.33
N GLU A 14 -38.98 -14.08 10.22
CA GLU A 14 -38.90 -13.40 8.93
C GLU A 14 -37.72 -13.96 8.12
N ILE A 15 -36.55 -14.11 8.75
CA ILE A 15 -35.36 -14.73 8.14
C ILE A 15 -35.66 -16.18 7.74
N LEU A 16 -36.27 -16.96 8.64
CA LEU A 16 -36.62 -18.37 8.40
C LEU A 16 -37.66 -18.56 7.29
N SER A 17 -38.43 -17.52 6.97
CA SER A 17 -39.43 -17.57 5.89
C SER A 17 -38.84 -17.29 4.49
N ILE A 18 -37.58 -16.85 4.40
CA ILE A 18 -36.92 -16.51 3.13
C ILE A 18 -36.56 -17.81 2.38
N SER A 19 -37.14 -17.99 1.20
CA SER A 19 -36.83 -19.13 0.31
C SER A 19 -35.85 -18.78 -0.81
N ASP A 20 -35.68 -17.48 -1.13
CA ASP A 20 -34.73 -17.01 -2.14
C ASP A 20 -33.33 -16.85 -1.51
N PRO A 21 -32.32 -17.62 -1.94
CA PRO A 21 -30.98 -17.58 -1.35
C PRO A 21 -30.27 -16.22 -1.54
N ALA A 22 -30.53 -15.51 -2.64
CA ALA A 22 -29.96 -14.18 -2.86
C ALA A 22 -30.58 -13.15 -1.91
N MET A 23 -31.90 -13.24 -1.67
CA MET A 23 -32.58 -12.43 -0.66
C MET A 23 -32.02 -12.71 0.74
N LEU A 24 -31.79 -13.97 1.10
CA LEU A 24 -31.22 -14.33 2.39
C LEU A 24 -29.83 -13.70 2.59
N ALA A 25 -28.96 -13.79 1.58
CA ALA A 25 -27.63 -13.18 1.61
C ALA A 25 -27.68 -11.65 1.84
N ASN A 26 -28.61 -10.96 1.18
CA ASN A 26 -28.81 -9.52 1.34
C ASN A 26 -29.29 -9.16 2.75
N VAL A 27 -30.29 -9.88 3.27
CA VAL A 27 -30.84 -9.64 4.62
C VAL A 27 -29.76 -9.86 5.69
N LEU A 28 -28.97 -10.92 5.59
CA LEU A 28 -27.86 -11.18 6.51
C LEU A 28 -26.76 -10.11 6.40
N THR A 29 -26.44 -9.67 5.17
CA THR A 29 -25.48 -8.59 4.93
C THR A 29 -25.92 -7.26 5.56
N ASP A 30 -27.19 -6.89 5.44
CA ASP A 30 -27.69 -5.65 6.03
C ASP A 30 -27.83 -5.76 7.55
N GLY A 31 -28.19 -6.95 8.05
CA GLY A 31 -28.21 -7.26 9.49
C GLY A 31 -26.84 -7.11 10.14
N VAL A 32 -25.79 -7.66 9.54
CA VAL A 32 -24.43 -7.55 10.07
C VAL A 32 -23.93 -6.11 10.00
N LYS A 33 -24.16 -5.38 8.89
CA LYS A 33 -23.79 -3.96 8.76
C LYS A 33 -24.37 -3.09 9.87
N LYS A 34 -25.65 -3.28 10.21
CA LYS A 34 -26.32 -2.54 11.30
C LYS A 34 -25.77 -2.87 12.69
N THR A 35 -25.12 -4.03 12.83
CA THR A 35 -24.56 -4.51 14.11
C THR A 35 -23.10 -4.06 14.30
N ILE A 36 -22.24 -4.17 13.29
CA ILE A 36 -20.79 -3.90 13.41
C ILE A 36 -20.30 -2.64 12.71
N SER A 37 -21.15 -1.99 11.89
CA SER A 37 -20.80 -0.78 11.12
C SER A 37 -19.58 -0.94 10.20
N ASP A 38 -19.25 -2.17 9.79
CA ASP A 38 -18.22 -2.45 8.79
C ASP A 38 -18.88 -2.84 7.46
N SER A 39 -18.71 -1.99 6.44
CA SER A 39 -19.31 -2.16 5.12
C SER A 39 -18.63 -3.25 4.28
N ARG A 40 -17.44 -3.70 4.68
CA ARG A 40 -16.64 -4.73 3.98
C ARG A 40 -17.14 -6.14 4.24
N VAL A 41 -17.85 -6.36 5.36
CA VAL A 41 -18.41 -7.67 5.71
C VAL A 41 -19.67 -7.93 4.89
N LYS A 42 -19.67 -9.04 4.15
CA LYS A 42 -20.78 -9.42 3.26
C LYS A 42 -21.02 -10.92 3.27
N VAL A 43 -22.29 -11.30 3.13
CA VAL A 43 -22.72 -12.65 2.76
C VAL A 43 -23.16 -12.62 1.30
N THR A 44 -22.71 -13.57 0.50
CA THR A 44 -23.08 -13.71 -0.91
C THR A 44 -23.52 -15.14 -1.23
N TYR A 45 -24.39 -15.29 -2.22
CA TYR A 45 -24.78 -16.58 -2.79
C TYR A 45 -24.21 -16.67 -4.21
N GLU A 46 -23.30 -17.60 -4.46
CA GLU A 46 -22.51 -17.68 -5.69
C GLU A 46 -22.36 -19.15 -6.17
N PRO A 47 -23.39 -19.76 -6.77
CA PRO A 47 -23.43 -21.19 -7.09
C PRO A 47 -22.44 -21.63 -8.17
N ASP A 48 -22.09 -20.74 -9.10
CA ASP A 48 -21.17 -21.05 -10.21
C ASP A 48 -19.75 -20.52 -9.96
N LEU A 49 -19.42 -20.09 -8.72
CA LEU A 49 -18.11 -19.52 -8.43
C LEU A 49 -17.03 -20.60 -8.45
N VAL A 50 -16.21 -20.56 -9.49
CA VAL A 50 -14.93 -21.27 -9.55
C VAL A 50 -13.81 -20.24 -9.40
N LEU A 51 -13.12 -20.27 -8.26
CA LEU A 51 -11.93 -19.44 -8.08
C LEU A 51 -10.82 -19.95 -9.00
N ALA A 52 -10.28 -19.06 -9.82
CA ALA A 52 -9.11 -19.38 -10.63
C ALA A 52 -7.94 -19.68 -9.68
N GLY A 53 -7.47 -20.93 -9.70
CA GLY A 53 -6.23 -21.28 -9.04
C GLY A 53 -5.04 -20.56 -9.70
N PRO A 54 -3.92 -20.39 -8.99
CA PRO A 54 -2.69 -19.92 -9.61
C PRO A 54 -2.35 -20.79 -10.82
N PRO A 55 -1.97 -20.20 -11.97
CA PRO A 55 -1.57 -20.99 -13.13
C PRO A 55 -0.33 -21.82 -12.79
N ALA A 56 -0.27 -23.05 -13.33
CA ALA A 56 0.96 -23.82 -13.28
C ALA A 56 2.05 -23.07 -14.05
N MET A 57 3.11 -22.69 -13.35
CA MET A 57 4.21 -21.92 -13.92
C MET A 57 5.46 -22.81 -13.96
N PRO A 58 6.19 -22.87 -15.10
CA PRO A 58 7.51 -23.47 -15.10
C PRO A 58 8.47 -22.63 -14.25
N ASP A 59 9.65 -23.18 -13.93
CA ASP A 59 10.70 -22.40 -13.30
C ASP A 59 11.07 -21.21 -14.21
N ILE A 60 10.87 -19.99 -13.70
CA ILE A 60 11.20 -18.76 -14.43
C ILE A 60 12.60 -18.31 -14.01
N PRO A 61 13.55 -18.19 -14.96
CA PRO A 61 14.88 -17.69 -14.65
C PRO A 61 14.86 -16.25 -14.12
N LEU A 62 15.84 -15.90 -13.29
CA LEU A 62 15.92 -14.60 -12.62
C LEU A 62 16.00 -13.42 -13.60
N GLU A 63 16.64 -13.58 -14.75
CA GLU A 63 16.74 -12.56 -15.79
C GLU A 63 15.39 -12.25 -16.46
N HIS A 64 14.51 -13.25 -16.57
CA HIS A 64 13.15 -13.07 -17.10
C HIS A 64 12.28 -12.36 -16.06
N LEU A 65 12.40 -12.73 -14.77
CA LEU A 65 11.75 -12.00 -13.68
C LEU A 65 12.22 -10.54 -13.63
N ALA A 66 13.52 -10.29 -13.81
CA ALA A 66 14.07 -8.94 -13.89
C ALA A 66 13.44 -8.15 -15.05
N ALA A 67 13.29 -8.76 -16.23
CA ALA A 67 12.64 -8.13 -17.37
C ALA A 67 11.16 -7.81 -17.09
N MET A 68 10.43 -8.70 -16.41
CA MET A 68 9.05 -8.45 -15.97
C MET A 68 8.97 -7.24 -15.03
N ILE A 69 9.86 -7.16 -14.03
CA ILE A 69 9.91 -6.01 -13.09
C ILE A 69 10.28 -4.72 -13.82
N LYS A 70 11.19 -4.76 -14.79
CA LYS A 70 11.50 -3.58 -15.63
C LYS A 70 10.26 -3.06 -16.37
N GLY A 71 9.33 -3.95 -16.75
CA GLY A 71 8.06 -3.59 -17.36
C GLY A 71 7.06 -2.93 -16.41
N THR A 72 7.24 -3.04 -15.08
CA THR A 72 6.36 -2.45 -14.08
C THR A 72 6.90 -1.15 -13.48
N VAL A 73 8.08 -0.69 -13.92
CA VAL A 73 8.69 0.55 -13.43
C VAL A 73 9.03 1.51 -14.57
N LYS A 74 8.98 2.82 -14.30
CA LYS A 74 9.57 3.85 -15.17
C LYS A 74 10.60 4.62 -14.36
N VAL A 75 11.84 4.67 -14.85
CA VAL A 75 12.98 5.33 -14.17
C VAL A 75 13.54 6.45 -15.04
N GLU A 76 13.50 7.67 -14.53
CA GLU A 76 13.90 8.88 -15.26
C GLU A 76 14.63 9.87 -14.34
N ILE A 77 15.48 10.72 -14.92
CA ILE A 77 16.02 11.89 -14.25
C ILE A 77 15.42 13.10 -14.96
N LEU A 78 14.57 13.82 -14.25
CA LEU A 78 13.90 15.01 -14.77
C LEU A 78 14.85 16.22 -14.75
N GLU A 79 14.47 17.27 -15.49
CA GLU A 79 15.17 18.54 -15.47
C GLU A 79 15.30 19.08 -14.02
N GLY A 80 16.49 19.58 -13.66
CA GLY A 80 16.81 19.98 -12.29
C GLY A 80 17.43 18.86 -11.43
N ASN A 81 17.86 17.75 -12.05
CA ASN A 81 18.47 16.60 -11.39
C ASN A 81 17.53 15.93 -10.36
N ILE A 82 16.26 15.77 -10.72
CA ILE A 82 15.24 15.16 -9.86
C ILE A 82 14.99 13.72 -10.34
N GLY A 83 15.19 12.75 -9.45
CA GLY A 83 14.89 11.35 -9.74
C GLY A 83 13.38 11.13 -9.79
N TYR A 84 12.91 10.42 -10.81
CA TYR A 84 11.52 10.00 -10.95
C TYR A 84 11.47 8.48 -11.09
N LEU A 85 10.71 7.85 -10.19
CA LEU A 85 10.52 6.40 -10.15
C LEU A 85 9.03 6.09 -10.03
N LYS A 86 8.42 5.67 -11.14
CA LYS A 86 7.07 5.11 -11.15
C LYS A 86 7.13 3.63 -10.84
N ILE A 87 6.27 3.16 -9.93
CA ILE A 87 6.23 1.76 -9.51
C ILE A 87 4.79 1.26 -9.65
N GLN A 88 4.52 0.31 -10.54
CA GLN A 88 3.17 -0.22 -10.76
C GLN A 88 2.82 -1.38 -9.81
N HIS A 89 3.84 -2.02 -9.21
CA HIS A 89 3.68 -3.14 -8.28
C HIS A 89 4.79 -3.10 -7.22
N ILE A 90 4.42 -3.18 -5.93
CA ILE A 90 5.41 -3.31 -4.84
C ILE A 90 5.87 -4.78 -4.77
N ILE A 91 7.09 -5.07 -5.22
CA ILE A 91 7.65 -6.43 -5.16
C ILE A 91 7.91 -6.86 -3.72
N GLY A 92 7.66 -8.13 -3.39
CA GLY A 92 7.94 -8.67 -2.06
C GLY A 92 9.41 -8.99 -1.81
N GLU A 93 9.67 -9.41 -0.58
CA GLU A 93 11.01 -9.72 -0.06
C GLU A 93 11.78 -10.72 -0.92
N GLU A 94 11.20 -11.88 -1.24
CA GLU A 94 11.90 -12.90 -2.04
C GLU A 94 12.35 -12.36 -3.40
N MET A 95 11.47 -11.59 -4.05
CA MET A 95 11.74 -11.02 -5.36
C MET A 95 12.81 -9.93 -5.26
N ALA A 96 12.73 -9.09 -4.23
CA ALA A 96 13.72 -8.05 -3.95
C ALA A 96 15.11 -8.65 -3.66
N GLN A 97 15.19 -9.78 -2.94
CA GLN A 97 16.46 -10.46 -2.64
C GLN A 97 17.06 -11.15 -3.87
N LYS A 98 16.26 -11.93 -4.59
CA LYS A 98 16.75 -12.77 -5.71
C LYS A 98 17.04 -11.95 -6.96
N VAL A 99 16.18 -10.97 -7.27
CA VAL A 99 16.23 -10.22 -8.54
C VAL A 99 16.80 -8.81 -8.36
N GLY A 100 16.80 -8.26 -7.13
CA GLY A 100 17.38 -6.96 -6.81
C GLY A 100 18.80 -6.72 -7.38
N PRO A 101 19.74 -7.68 -7.30
CA PRO A 101 21.08 -7.52 -7.89
C PRO A 101 21.08 -7.25 -9.39
N LEU A 102 20.11 -7.78 -10.14
CA LEU A 102 20.00 -7.57 -11.59
C LEU A 102 19.34 -6.24 -11.97
N LEU A 103 18.73 -5.56 -10.99
CA LEU A 103 17.99 -4.32 -11.17
C LEU A 103 18.69 -3.10 -10.60
N LEU A 104 19.72 -3.30 -9.77
CA LEU A 104 20.39 -2.24 -9.03
C LEU A 104 20.96 -1.17 -9.96
N GLU A 105 21.75 -1.57 -10.97
CA GLU A 105 22.32 -0.63 -11.94
C GLU A 105 21.24 0.08 -12.77
N TYR A 106 20.22 -0.67 -13.20
CA TYR A 106 19.17 -0.18 -14.08
C TYR A 106 18.22 0.83 -13.40
N ILE A 107 17.85 0.55 -12.15
CA ILE A 107 16.89 1.36 -11.39
C ILE A 107 17.65 2.30 -10.46
N TRP A 108 18.36 1.74 -9.48
CA TRP A 108 18.78 2.46 -8.30
C TRP A 108 20.01 3.33 -8.52
N ASP A 109 21.07 2.80 -9.14
CA ASP A 109 22.29 3.57 -9.40
C ASP A 109 22.04 4.77 -10.32
N LYS A 110 21.08 4.65 -11.24
CA LYS A 110 20.66 5.73 -12.13
C LYS A 110 20.11 6.94 -11.36
N ILE A 111 19.29 6.71 -10.34
CA ILE A 111 18.64 7.78 -9.57
C ILE A 111 19.41 8.17 -8.30
N LEU A 112 20.34 7.35 -7.83
CA LEU A 112 21.10 7.65 -6.61
C LEU A 112 21.78 9.04 -6.58
N PRO A 113 22.38 9.57 -7.68
CA PRO A 113 23.05 10.87 -7.66
C PRO A 113 22.08 12.08 -7.76
N THR A 114 20.76 11.87 -7.84
CA THR A 114 19.79 12.97 -7.97
C THR A 114 19.73 13.81 -6.69
N SER A 115 19.30 15.07 -6.81
CA SER A 115 19.17 16.01 -5.69
C SER A 115 17.89 15.80 -4.88
N ALA A 116 16.83 15.29 -5.52
CA ALA A 116 15.52 15.00 -4.95
C ALA A 116 14.88 13.78 -5.63
N MET A 117 13.90 13.16 -4.97
CA MET A 117 13.22 11.94 -5.43
C MET A 117 11.71 12.17 -5.51
N ILE A 118 11.10 11.67 -6.59
CA ILE A 118 9.65 11.54 -6.75
C ILE A 118 9.36 10.05 -6.96
N LEU A 119 8.61 9.45 -6.03
CA LEU A 119 7.98 8.15 -6.21
C LEU A 119 6.56 8.36 -6.73
N ASP A 120 6.23 7.74 -7.86
CA ASP A 120 4.89 7.89 -8.46
C ASP A 120 4.05 6.63 -8.22
N PHE A 121 3.08 6.76 -7.31
CA PHE A 121 2.13 5.71 -6.95
C PHE A 121 0.72 5.94 -7.49
N ARG A 122 0.52 6.94 -8.36
CA ARG A 122 -0.81 7.32 -8.88
C ARG A 122 -1.55 6.20 -9.60
N SER A 123 -0.85 5.14 -10.03
CA SER A 123 -1.45 3.97 -10.68
C SER A 123 -1.00 2.64 -10.07
N THR A 124 -0.56 2.65 -8.81
CA THR A 124 -0.16 1.45 -8.07
C THR A 124 -1.35 0.88 -7.32
N VAL A 125 -1.77 -0.32 -7.70
CA VAL A 125 -2.98 -0.97 -7.15
C VAL A 125 -2.71 -2.33 -6.52
N THR A 126 -1.46 -2.76 -6.52
CA THR A 126 -1.04 -4.10 -6.14
C THR A 126 0.37 -4.08 -5.56
N GLY A 127 0.64 -5.04 -4.69
CA GLY A 127 1.95 -5.20 -4.08
C GLY A 127 1.93 -6.19 -2.93
N GLU A 128 3.11 -6.49 -2.42
CA GLU A 128 3.32 -7.46 -1.34
C GLU A 128 3.80 -6.74 -0.07
N LEU A 129 3.20 -7.08 1.07
CA LEU A 129 3.48 -6.46 2.37
C LEU A 129 4.97 -6.54 2.75
N SER A 130 5.63 -7.66 2.42
CA SER A 130 7.06 -7.89 2.68
C SER A 130 8.00 -6.96 1.89
N GLY A 131 7.48 -6.23 0.89
CA GLY A 131 8.24 -5.23 0.13
C GLY A 131 8.41 -3.89 0.84
N ILE A 132 7.57 -3.57 1.82
CA ILE A 132 7.60 -2.27 2.53
C ILE A 132 8.97 -2.00 3.18
N PRO A 133 9.57 -2.94 3.95
CA PRO A 133 10.90 -2.77 4.50
C PRO A 133 11.95 -2.33 3.49
N TYR A 134 11.91 -2.86 2.26
CA TYR A 134 12.87 -2.53 1.21
C TYR A 134 12.79 -1.06 0.83
N ILE A 135 11.59 -0.56 0.54
CA ILE A 135 11.40 0.82 0.12
C ILE A 135 11.79 1.78 1.25
N VAL A 136 11.25 1.58 2.45
CA VAL A 136 11.48 2.49 3.58
C VAL A 136 12.97 2.57 3.92
N SER A 137 13.66 1.43 3.95
CA SER A 137 15.07 1.37 4.37
C SER A 137 16.03 2.13 3.46
N TYR A 138 15.77 2.19 2.15
CA TYR A 138 16.61 2.98 1.22
C TYR A 138 16.55 4.48 1.49
N PHE A 139 15.51 4.93 2.19
CA PHE A 139 15.21 6.33 2.46
C PHE A 139 15.48 6.74 3.91
N THR A 140 15.71 5.81 4.84
CA THR A 140 15.97 6.11 6.24
C THR A 140 17.40 5.77 6.66
N ASP A 141 17.83 6.30 7.80
CA ASP A 141 19.11 5.94 8.40
C ASP A 141 19.14 4.43 8.77
N PRO A 142 20.33 3.79 8.80
CA PRO A 142 20.45 2.38 9.17
C PRO A 142 20.15 2.11 10.64
N GLU A 143 20.31 3.11 11.51
CA GLU A 143 20.11 3.03 12.95
C GLU A 143 19.51 4.33 13.48
N PRO A 144 18.63 4.28 14.51
CA PRO A 144 18.05 3.05 15.07
C PRO A 144 17.09 2.36 14.10
N LEU A 145 16.91 1.05 14.25
CA LEU A 145 15.89 0.32 13.48
C LEU A 145 14.49 0.92 13.71
N ILE A 146 13.77 1.11 12.62
CA ILE A 146 12.42 1.66 12.60
C ILE A 146 11.42 0.49 12.57
N HIS A 147 10.50 0.48 13.52
CA HIS A 147 9.29 -0.32 13.44
C HIS A 147 8.32 0.38 12.47
N ILE A 148 8.20 -0.13 11.25
CA ILE A 148 7.52 0.51 10.14
C ILE A 148 6.00 0.35 10.29
N ASP A 149 5.54 -0.90 10.38
CA ASP A 149 4.13 -1.24 10.55
C ASP A 149 3.97 -2.56 11.31
N SER A 150 2.79 -2.75 11.91
CA SER A 150 2.38 -3.97 12.60
C SER A 150 1.08 -4.48 11.98
N VAL A 151 1.09 -5.68 11.40
CA VAL A 151 -0.08 -6.27 10.73
C VAL A 151 -0.58 -7.46 11.53
N TYR A 152 -1.80 -7.37 12.05
CA TYR A 152 -2.45 -8.49 12.72
C TYR A 152 -3.33 -9.27 11.74
N ASP A 153 -3.03 -10.56 11.51
CA ASP A 153 -3.88 -11.51 10.79
C ASP A 153 -4.65 -12.38 11.80
N ARG A 154 -5.98 -12.24 11.79
CA ARG A 154 -6.88 -12.93 12.71
C ARG A 154 -6.99 -14.43 12.45
N THR A 155 -6.83 -14.86 11.20
CA THR A 155 -6.94 -16.29 10.83
C THR A 155 -5.72 -17.07 11.30
N ALA A 156 -4.54 -16.46 11.23
CA ALA A 156 -3.29 -17.01 11.76
C ALA A 156 -3.10 -16.75 13.26
N ASP A 157 -3.90 -15.83 13.83
CA ASP A 157 -3.71 -15.27 15.18
C ASP A 157 -2.27 -14.80 15.42
N LEU A 158 -1.76 -14.06 14.43
CA LEU A 158 -0.35 -13.65 14.36
C LEU A 158 -0.25 -12.16 14.03
N THR A 159 0.65 -11.48 14.73
CA THR A 159 1.12 -10.14 14.36
C THR A 159 2.44 -10.25 13.60
N ILE A 160 2.47 -9.70 12.39
CA ILE A 160 3.64 -9.57 11.55
C ILE A 160 4.19 -8.15 11.74
N GLU A 161 5.41 -8.06 12.26
CA GLU A 161 6.08 -6.78 12.48
C GLU A 161 7.02 -6.48 11.30
N LEU A 162 6.88 -5.30 10.71
CA LEU A 162 7.74 -4.84 9.61
C LEU A 162 8.79 -3.88 10.13
N TRP A 163 10.07 -4.22 9.93
CA TRP A 163 11.20 -3.43 10.42
C TRP A 163 12.10 -2.95 9.30
N SER A 164 12.72 -1.78 9.46
CA SER A 164 13.78 -1.33 8.56
C SER A 164 14.99 -2.26 8.62
N MET A 165 15.73 -2.40 7.52
CA MET A 165 16.92 -3.23 7.42
C MET A 165 18.19 -2.37 7.56
N PRO A 166 19.13 -2.70 8.47
CA PRO A 166 20.34 -1.89 8.65
C PRO A 166 21.31 -2.02 7.46
N ALA A 167 21.40 -3.20 6.85
CA ALA A 167 22.20 -3.45 5.66
C ALA A 167 21.31 -3.57 4.41
N LEU A 168 21.73 -2.95 3.30
CA LEU A 168 21.04 -2.99 2.02
C LEU A 168 22.04 -3.36 0.92
N LEU A 169 21.51 -3.94 -0.16
CA LEU A 169 22.30 -4.27 -1.34
C LEU A 169 22.87 -3.01 -2.02
N GLY A 170 22.03 -1.99 -2.21
CA GLY A 170 22.42 -0.68 -2.76
C GLY A 170 22.71 0.36 -1.68
N LYS A 171 23.30 1.49 -2.09
CA LYS A 171 23.53 2.63 -1.19
C LYS A 171 22.21 3.29 -0.80
N ARG A 172 22.10 3.78 0.44
CA ARG A 172 20.97 4.60 0.87
C ARG A 172 20.91 5.91 0.08
N TYR A 173 19.69 6.38 -0.20
CA TYR A 173 19.45 7.70 -0.78
C TYR A 173 19.80 8.83 0.19
N GLY A 174 19.75 8.53 1.49
CA GLY A 174 19.96 9.47 2.58
C GLY A 174 18.67 10.16 3.03
N THR A 175 18.78 10.90 4.13
CA THR A 175 17.65 11.56 4.81
C THR A 175 17.54 13.05 4.52
N SER A 176 18.56 13.68 3.93
CA SER A 176 18.57 15.11 3.62
C SER A 176 17.89 15.47 2.29
N LYS A 177 17.95 14.57 1.30
CA LYS A 177 17.39 14.81 -0.03
C LYS A 177 15.85 14.75 0.03
N PRO A 178 15.13 15.70 -0.60
CA PRO A 178 13.67 15.66 -0.61
C PRO A 178 13.13 14.36 -1.22
N LEU A 179 12.07 13.82 -0.61
CA LEU A 179 11.26 12.75 -1.16
C LEU A 179 9.81 13.21 -1.22
N ILE A 180 9.24 13.13 -2.42
CA ILE A 180 7.82 13.32 -2.65
C ILE A 180 7.23 11.99 -3.15
N ILE A 181 6.02 11.67 -2.68
CA ILE A 181 5.24 10.54 -3.18
C ILE A 181 3.98 11.10 -3.84
N LEU A 182 3.72 10.68 -5.07
CA LEU A 182 2.51 11.06 -5.81
C LEU A 182 1.42 10.03 -5.59
N THR A 183 0.22 10.49 -5.25
CA THR A 183 -0.95 9.64 -5.01
C THR A 183 -2.15 10.06 -5.87
N SER A 184 -3.03 9.11 -6.15
CA SER A 184 -4.34 9.35 -6.75
C SER A 184 -5.41 8.63 -5.92
N LYS A 185 -6.68 8.91 -6.20
CA LYS A 185 -7.82 8.13 -5.70
C LYS A 185 -7.78 6.65 -6.07
N ASP A 186 -6.97 6.26 -7.05
CA ASP A 186 -6.82 4.88 -7.52
C ASP A 186 -5.62 4.17 -6.85
N THR A 187 -4.72 4.90 -6.15
CA THR A 187 -3.64 4.29 -5.37
C THR A 187 -4.24 3.38 -4.29
N LEU A 188 -3.90 2.09 -4.31
CA LEU A 188 -4.56 1.06 -3.51
C LEU A 188 -3.57 0.04 -2.92
N GLY A 189 -3.84 -0.38 -1.68
CA GLY A 189 -3.14 -1.48 -1.00
C GLY A 189 -1.79 -1.08 -0.45
N ILE A 190 -0.78 -1.92 -0.65
CA ILE A 190 0.56 -1.75 -0.04
C ILE A 190 1.23 -0.40 -0.37
N ALA A 191 0.92 0.19 -1.54
CA ALA A 191 1.42 1.53 -1.87
C ALA A 191 0.87 2.62 -0.94
N GLU A 192 -0.36 2.47 -0.45
CA GLU A 192 -0.97 3.35 0.55
C GLU A 192 -0.18 3.25 1.87
N ASP A 193 0.17 2.04 2.30
CA ASP A 193 0.93 1.82 3.52
C ASP A 193 2.33 2.43 3.47
N VAL A 194 3.04 2.25 2.35
CA VAL A 194 4.35 2.89 2.13
C VAL A 194 4.23 4.42 2.24
N ALA A 195 3.22 5.01 1.57
CA ALA A 195 2.98 6.45 1.63
C ALA A 195 2.63 6.90 3.04
N TYR A 196 1.76 6.17 3.74
CA TYR A 196 1.33 6.46 5.11
C TYR A 196 2.50 6.40 6.10
N CYS A 197 3.30 5.33 6.04
CA CYS A 197 4.46 5.14 6.89
C CYS A 197 5.50 6.24 6.66
N LEU A 198 5.88 6.53 5.41
CA LEU A 198 6.87 7.58 5.11
C LEU A 198 6.36 8.99 5.43
N LYS A 199 5.06 9.25 5.30
CA LYS A 199 4.41 10.49 5.74
C LYS A 199 4.51 10.63 7.27
N ASN A 200 4.18 9.59 8.02
CA ASN A 200 4.19 9.62 9.48
C ASN A 200 5.60 9.68 10.07
N LEU A 201 6.59 9.09 9.38
CA LEU A 201 8.02 9.24 9.66
C LEU A 201 8.57 10.64 9.31
N LYS A 202 7.75 11.55 8.77
CA LYS A 202 8.16 12.88 8.26
C LYS A 202 9.26 12.79 7.20
N ARG A 203 9.31 11.68 6.49
CA ARG A 203 10.34 11.36 5.50
C ARG A 203 9.90 11.64 4.06
N ALA A 204 8.60 11.64 3.79
CA ALA A 204 8.04 12.02 2.50
C ALA A 204 6.99 13.13 2.65
N THR A 205 6.86 13.97 1.63
CA THR A 205 5.67 14.81 1.42
C THR A 205 4.76 14.12 0.41
N ILE A 206 3.48 13.98 0.72
CA ILE A 206 2.48 13.36 -0.16
C ILE A 206 1.79 14.44 -1.00
N VAL A 207 1.78 14.27 -2.33
CA VAL A 207 1.23 15.26 -3.27
C VAL A 207 0.27 14.57 -4.23
N GLY A 208 -0.94 15.08 -4.38
CA GLY A 208 -1.98 14.49 -5.23
C GLY A 208 -3.29 14.37 -4.48
N GLU A 209 -4.02 13.28 -4.71
CA GLU A 209 -5.33 13.04 -4.13
C GLU A 209 -5.25 12.10 -2.92
N ASN A 210 -6.33 12.04 -2.13
CA ASN A 210 -6.51 11.00 -1.11
C ASN A 210 -6.56 9.63 -1.79
N THR A 211 -5.85 8.63 -1.23
CA THR A 211 -5.82 7.28 -1.79
C THR A 211 -7.14 6.53 -1.63
N ALA A 212 -7.26 5.34 -2.23
CA ALA A 212 -8.51 4.60 -2.33
C ALA A 212 -9.09 4.11 -0.99
N GLY A 213 -8.23 3.82 -0.01
CA GLY A 213 -8.64 3.26 1.28
C GLY A 213 -8.89 1.75 1.22
N GLY A 214 -7.86 0.98 0.86
CA GLY A 214 -7.95 -0.48 0.78
C GLY A 214 -8.06 -1.20 2.12
N THR A 215 -7.73 -2.49 2.10
CA THR A 215 -7.64 -3.37 3.27
C THR A 215 -6.47 -4.32 3.06
N VAL A 216 -5.69 -4.61 4.10
CA VAL A 216 -4.49 -5.45 3.99
C VAL A 216 -4.83 -6.83 3.39
N LYS A 217 -5.89 -7.45 3.90
CA LYS A 217 -6.35 -8.77 3.43
C LYS A 217 -7.85 -8.95 3.62
N MET A 218 -8.53 -9.30 2.54
CA MET A 218 -9.93 -9.72 2.52
C MET A 218 -9.98 -11.20 2.15
N ASP A 219 -10.65 -12.01 2.96
CA ASP A 219 -10.88 -13.42 2.62
C ASP A 219 -12.35 -13.64 2.27
N LYS A 220 -12.59 -14.39 1.20
CA LYS A 220 -13.91 -14.91 0.83
C LYS A 220 -13.97 -16.40 1.16
N MET A 221 -14.72 -16.74 2.20
CA MET A 221 -14.79 -18.08 2.79
C MET A 221 -16.10 -18.77 2.41
N LYS A 222 -16.04 -20.00 1.91
CA LYS A 222 -17.24 -20.81 1.58
C LYS A 222 -17.88 -21.36 2.87
N VAL A 223 -19.21 -21.36 2.95
CA VAL A 223 -19.96 -21.87 4.09
C VAL A 223 -20.27 -23.36 3.88
N GLY A 224 -19.44 -24.23 4.44
CA GLY A 224 -19.60 -25.69 4.34
C GLY A 224 -19.73 -26.15 2.88
N ASP A 225 -20.67 -27.06 2.63
CA ASP A 225 -20.98 -27.57 1.29
C ASP A 225 -22.06 -26.74 0.54
N THR A 226 -22.35 -25.52 1.01
CA THR A 226 -23.37 -24.64 0.39
C THR A 226 -22.75 -23.65 -0.60
N ASP A 227 -23.57 -23.00 -1.42
CA ASP A 227 -23.12 -21.94 -2.33
C ASP A 227 -23.08 -20.55 -1.70
N PHE A 228 -23.13 -20.46 -0.36
CA PHE A 228 -22.96 -19.22 0.36
C PHE A 228 -21.48 -18.95 0.68
N TYR A 229 -21.10 -17.69 0.62
CA TYR A 229 -19.78 -17.21 0.96
C TYR A 229 -19.86 -16.05 1.95
N VAL A 230 -18.89 -15.96 2.85
CA VAL A 230 -18.70 -14.83 3.76
C VAL A 230 -17.40 -14.12 3.39
N THR A 231 -17.50 -12.83 3.07
CA THR A 231 -16.35 -11.97 2.78
C THR A 231 -16.04 -11.12 4.00
N VAL A 232 -14.83 -11.22 4.54
CA VAL A 232 -14.44 -10.58 5.82
C VAL A 232 -13.03 -9.98 5.72
N PRO A 233 -12.77 -8.78 6.28
CA PRO A 233 -11.41 -8.31 6.51
C PRO A 233 -10.75 -9.17 7.60
N VAL A 234 -9.71 -9.92 7.24
CA VAL A 234 -9.05 -10.85 8.16
C VAL A 234 -7.72 -10.35 8.69
N ALA A 235 -7.12 -9.35 8.05
CA ALA A 235 -5.93 -8.68 8.54
C ALA A 235 -6.10 -7.17 8.54
N LYS A 236 -5.36 -6.49 9.42
CA LYS A 236 -5.33 -5.02 9.50
C LYS A 236 -3.94 -4.52 9.89
N SER A 237 -3.60 -3.33 9.39
CA SER A 237 -2.43 -2.56 9.83
C SER A 237 -2.72 -1.80 11.12
N ILE A 238 -1.70 -1.69 11.96
CA ILE A 238 -1.71 -0.97 13.23
C ILE A 238 -0.40 -0.17 13.27
N ASN A 239 -0.44 1.03 12.69
CA ASN A 239 0.77 1.81 12.52
C ASN A 239 1.40 2.20 13.88
N PRO A 240 2.68 1.89 14.13
CA PRO A 240 3.34 2.10 15.43
C PRO A 240 3.40 3.56 15.90
N ILE A 241 3.31 4.52 14.97
CA ILE A 241 3.36 5.96 15.29
C ILE A 241 1.97 6.50 15.64
N THR A 242 0.97 6.14 14.84
CA THR A 242 -0.38 6.74 14.94
C THR A 242 -1.38 5.90 15.71
N GLY A 243 -1.12 4.60 15.90
CA GLY A 243 -2.09 3.62 16.40
C GLY A 243 -3.29 3.41 15.47
N LYS A 244 -3.23 3.93 14.24
CA LYS A 244 -4.28 3.90 13.22
C LYS A 244 -3.81 3.16 11.96
N SER A 245 -4.63 3.14 10.92
CA SER A 245 -4.33 2.49 9.64
C SER A 245 -4.59 3.45 8.47
N TRP A 246 -3.94 3.18 7.34
CA TRP A 246 -4.26 3.73 6.02
C TRP A 246 -5.56 3.15 5.44
N GLU A 247 -5.99 1.99 5.95
CA GLU A 247 -7.14 1.25 5.44
C GLU A 247 -8.45 2.03 5.57
N ILE A 248 -9.40 1.74 4.68
CA ILE A 248 -10.76 2.31 4.61
C ILE A 248 -10.79 3.80 4.22
N SER A 249 -10.05 4.64 4.93
CA SER A 249 -10.04 6.10 4.71
C SER A 249 -9.00 6.54 3.69
N GLY A 250 -8.00 5.72 3.41
CA GLY A 250 -6.86 6.07 2.59
C GLY A 250 -5.90 7.03 3.29
N VAL A 251 -4.95 7.52 2.53
CA VAL A 251 -3.92 8.46 2.95
C VAL A 251 -4.24 9.81 2.35
N ALA A 252 -4.59 10.77 3.21
CA ALA A 252 -4.75 12.15 2.80
C ALA A 252 -3.41 12.74 2.32
N PRO A 253 -3.39 13.56 1.26
CA PRO A 253 -2.18 14.23 0.80
C PRO A 253 -1.73 15.32 1.80
N ASP A 254 -0.45 15.72 1.74
CA ASP A 254 0.02 16.96 2.38
C ASP A 254 -0.26 18.18 1.50
N VAL A 255 -0.26 17.98 0.18
CA VAL A 255 -0.64 18.97 -0.83
C VAL A 255 -1.72 18.37 -1.70
N ASP A 256 -2.96 18.79 -1.47
CA ASP A 256 -4.14 18.32 -2.21
C ASP A 256 -4.22 18.97 -3.59
N ILE A 257 -4.14 18.15 -4.62
CA ILE A 257 -4.18 18.56 -6.02
C ILE A 257 -4.63 17.39 -6.90
N ALA A 258 -5.25 17.67 -8.06
CA ALA A 258 -5.63 16.65 -9.01
C ALA A 258 -4.44 15.74 -9.38
N ALA A 259 -4.68 14.43 -9.49
CA ALA A 259 -3.61 13.46 -9.73
C ALA A 259 -2.81 13.74 -11.02
N GLU A 260 -3.44 14.33 -12.03
CA GLU A 260 -2.80 14.73 -13.28
C GLU A 260 -1.74 15.83 -13.10
N ASP A 261 -1.99 16.78 -12.20
CA ASP A 261 -1.11 17.93 -11.90
C ASP A 261 -0.07 17.63 -10.82
N ALA A 262 -0.20 16.51 -10.10
CA ALA A 262 0.63 16.18 -8.93
C ALA A 262 2.15 16.15 -9.24
N LEU A 263 2.53 15.72 -10.44
CA LEU A 263 3.94 15.70 -10.85
C LEU A 263 4.51 17.11 -11.01
N ASP A 264 3.77 18.00 -11.67
CA ASP A 264 4.19 19.38 -11.90
C ASP A 264 4.28 20.15 -10.57
N ALA A 265 3.31 19.95 -9.69
CA ALA A 265 3.33 20.50 -8.34
C ALA A 265 4.54 20.00 -7.53
N ALA A 266 4.85 18.70 -7.59
CA ALA A 266 6.01 18.13 -6.92
C ALA A 266 7.34 18.73 -7.41
N ILE A 267 7.49 18.88 -8.73
CA ILE A 267 8.67 19.52 -9.34
C ILE A 267 8.79 20.98 -8.86
N ALA A 268 7.70 21.74 -8.85
CA ALA A 268 7.68 23.12 -8.39
C ALA A 268 8.08 23.25 -6.90
N ILE A 269 7.54 22.37 -6.04
CA ILE A 269 7.88 22.32 -4.60
C ILE A 269 9.38 22.06 -4.41
N ILE A 270 9.95 21.10 -5.14
CA ILE A 270 11.37 20.76 -5.03
C ILE A 270 12.25 21.93 -5.47
N LYS A 271 11.97 22.54 -6.63
CA LYS A 271 12.73 23.68 -7.15
C LYS A 271 12.70 24.85 -6.17
N LEU A 272 11.51 25.23 -5.71
CA LEU A 272 11.34 26.32 -4.75
C LEU A 272 12.14 26.07 -3.45
N ARG A 273 12.06 24.85 -2.88
CA ARG A 273 12.79 24.52 -1.65
C ARG A 273 14.31 24.55 -1.82
N ALA A 274 14.81 24.19 -3.00
CA ALA A 274 16.24 24.21 -3.30
C ALA A 274 16.82 25.64 -3.38
N GLU A 275 16.01 26.64 -3.71
CA GLU A 275 16.42 28.04 -3.82
C GLU A 275 16.49 28.78 -2.47
N ILE A 276 15.72 28.32 -1.47
CA ILE A 276 15.60 28.97 -0.16
C ILE A 276 16.95 29.24 0.53
N PRO A 277 17.91 28.30 0.60
CA PRO A 277 19.17 28.55 1.31
C PRO A 277 19.97 29.73 0.75
N ALA A 278 20.02 29.86 -0.59
CA ALA A 278 20.71 30.97 -1.25
C ALA A 278 20.00 32.30 -1.01
N LEU A 279 18.66 32.31 -1.05
CA LEU A 279 17.85 33.50 -0.75
C LEU A 279 18.08 33.98 0.69
N VAL A 280 18.10 33.07 1.66
CA VAL A 280 18.33 33.39 3.07
C VAL A 280 19.75 33.91 3.29
N GLN A 281 20.77 33.33 2.65
CA GLN A 281 22.15 33.81 2.74
C GLN A 281 22.30 35.22 2.16
N ALA A 282 21.65 35.52 1.03
CA ALA A 282 21.66 36.85 0.44
C ALA A 282 20.94 37.88 1.33
N ALA A 283 19.84 37.49 1.97
CA ALA A 283 19.12 38.36 2.90
C ALA A 283 19.90 38.64 4.19
N ALA A 284 20.72 37.69 4.66
CA ALA A 284 21.51 37.83 5.88
C ALA A 284 22.69 38.81 5.75
N THR A 285 23.05 39.21 4.53
CA THR A 285 24.14 40.16 4.25
C THR A 285 23.65 41.56 3.85
N LEU A 286 22.33 41.79 3.83
CA LEU A 286 21.68 43.09 3.69
C LEU A 286 21.52 43.77 5.06
#